data_AF-A0A7Y3JLH1-F1
#
_entry.id   AF-A0A7Y3JLH1-F1
#
_cell.length_a   1.000
_cell.length_b   1.000
_cell.length_c   1.000
_cell.angle_alpha   90.00
_cell.angle_beta   90.00
_cell.angle_gamma   90.00
#
_symmetry.space_group_name_H-M   'P 1'
#
loop_
_entity.id
_entity.type
_entity.pdbx_description
1 polymer ?
#
loop_
_entity_poly.entity_id
_entity_poly.type
_entity_poly.pdbx_seq_one_letter_code
_entity_poly.pdbx_strand_id
1 'polypeptide(L)'
;MRQIKFTSVLLMVLALVGCGGGGGGNQAPKVLFSAQVSFGDSLSDVGTYKVGAVAAAGGGEFTINGAGKNWTELMAAQLGLPPPCAAETGLVPASGIPIPPVAVTDNPVCTGYAQGGARVTSQPGIGNTAASGVFMTEPVVTQIAKHNQYHGFSGNEIVFVLAGANDVFYQLGSVAAGLPAASAVANVGQAASDLVNDINTQILARGAKYVTVVNVPD
;
A
#
# COMPACT_ATOMS: atom_id res chain seq x y z
N MET A 1 -61.71 27.35 -28.65
CA MET A 1 -60.90 27.28 -27.41
C MET A 1 -59.82 26.23 -27.61
N ARG A 2 -58.56 26.63 -27.30
CA ARG A 2 -57.25 25.91 -27.24
C ARG A 2 -57.25 24.39 -27.56
N GLN A 3 -56.49 23.93 -28.56
CA GLN A 3 -55.09 23.44 -28.43
C GLN A 3 -54.98 22.45 -27.26
N ILE A 4 -54.64 21.17 -27.47
CA ILE A 4 -53.24 20.72 -27.48
C ILE A 4 -53.12 19.44 -28.33
N LYS A 5 -52.20 19.45 -29.30
CA LYS A 5 -51.65 18.27 -29.95
C LYS A 5 -50.65 17.62 -28.99
N PHE A 6 -50.97 16.44 -28.46
CA PHE A 6 -49.94 15.60 -27.82
C PHE A 6 -49.27 14.77 -28.92
N THR A 7 -48.21 15.35 -29.49
CA THR A 7 -47.17 14.60 -30.18
C THR A 7 -46.66 13.50 -29.25
N SER A 8 -46.86 12.25 -29.65
CA SER A 8 -46.26 11.06 -29.02
C SER A 8 -44.74 11.12 -29.11
N VAL A 9 -44.11 11.79 -28.15
CA VAL A 9 -42.70 11.59 -27.83
C VAL A 9 -42.65 10.40 -26.88
N LEU A 10 -42.39 9.22 -27.43
CA LEU A 10 -41.81 8.11 -26.66
C LEU A 10 -40.86 7.32 -27.56
N LEU A 11 -39.91 8.05 -28.17
CA LEU A 11 -38.65 7.48 -28.59
C LEU A 11 -37.74 7.41 -27.35
N MET A 12 -37.06 6.28 -27.18
CA MET A 12 -35.98 6.04 -26.20
C MET A 12 -36.37 5.84 -24.73
N VAL A 13 -36.99 4.70 -24.42
CA VAL A 13 -36.69 4.00 -23.16
C VAL A 13 -36.33 2.55 -23.49
N LEU A 14 -35.15 2.34 -24.07
CA LEU A 14 -34.53 1.01 -24.22
C LEU A 14 -32.99 1.08 -24.25
N ALA A 15 -32.39 2.17 -23.78
CA ALA A 15 -30.94 2.34 -23.70
C ALA A 15 -30.42 2.36 -22.25
N LEU A 16 -31.12 1.71 -21.31
CA LEU A 16 -30.66 1.56 -19.92
C LEU A 16 -30.34 0.10 -19.51
N VAL A 17 -30.00 -0.77 -20.48
CA VAL A 17 -29.44 -2.11 -20.19
C VAL A 17 -27.98 -2.23 -20.68
N GLY A 18 -27.25 -1.12 -20.64
CA GLY A 18 -25.83 -1.06 -21.02
C GLY A 18 -24.83 -1.31 -19.88
N CYS A 19 -25.28 -1.47 -18.62
CA CYS A 19 -24.39 -1.68 -17.47
C CYS A 19 -24.85 -2.83 -16.57
N GLY A 20 -25.40 -3.88 -17.19
CA GLY A 20 -25.75 -5.13 -16.53
C GLY A 20 -25.29 -6.28 -17.40
N GLY A 21 -24.02 -6.64 -17.30
CA GLY A 21 -23.44 -7.83 -17.91
C GLY A 21 -24.02 -9.10 -17.28
N GLY A 22 -25.29 -9.38 -17.58
CA GLY A 22 -26.04 -10.57 -17.16
C GLY A 22 -25.72 -11.79 -18.02
N GLY A 23 -24.43 -12.09 -18.17
CA GLY A 23 -23.94 -13.32 -18.77
C GLY A 23 -22.73 -13.77 -17.98
N GLY A 24 -22.86 -14.86 -17.22
CA GLY A 24 -21.78 -15.48 -16.46
C GLY A 24 -20.71 -16.07 -17.38
N GLY A 25 -20.01 -15.22 -18.12
CA GLY A 25 -18.74 -15.56 -18.74
C GLY A 25 -17.73 -15.88 -17.65
N ASN A 26 -16.71 -16.66 -17.98
CA ASN A 26 -15.67 -17.04 -17.05
C ASN A 26 -15.02 -15.77 -16.45
N GLN A 27 -15.28 -15.50 -15.17
CA GLN A 27 -14.69 -14.40 -14.42
C GLN A 27 -13.29 -14.74 -13.87
N ALA A 28 -12.74 -15.89 -14.25
CA ALA A 28 -11.37 -16.21 -13.92
C ALA A 28 -10.44 -15.13 -14.49
N PRO A 29 -9.44 -14.67 -13.70
CA PRO A 29 -8.41 -13.78 -14.19
C PRO A 29 -7.78 -14.35 -15.47
N LYS A 30 -7.71 -13.53 -16.53
CA LYS A 30 -7.06 -13.93 -17.80
C LYS A 30 -5.58 -14.20 -17.63
N VAL A 31 -4.96 -13.55 -16.64
CA VAL A 31 -3.58 -13.76 -16.21
C VAL A 31 -3.63 -14.44 -14.86
N LEU A 32 -2.96 -15.59 -14.74
CA LEU A 32 -2.76 -16.26 -13.47
C LEU A 32 -1.41 -15.81 -12.91
N PHE A 33 -1.43 -15.35 -11.66
CA PHE A 33 -0.21 -14.99 -10.97
C PHE A 33 0.27 -16.17 -10.12
N SER A 34 1.59 -16.30 -10.00
CA SER A 34 2.23 -17.32 -9.16
C SER A 34 2.35 -16.87 -7.70
N ALA A 35 2.42 -15.56 -7.47
CA ALA A 35 2.56 -14.94 -6.17
C ALA A 35 2.09 -13.48 -6.20
N GLN A 36 1.93 -12.91 -5.00
CA GLN A 36 1.73 -11.49 -4.77
C GLN A 36 2.93 -10.94 -4.00
N VAL A 37 3.44 -9.79 -4.42
CA VAL A 37 4.45 -9.02 -3.69
C VAL A 37 3.87 -7.65 -3.41
N SER A 38 3.97 -7.15 -2.18
CA SER A 38 3.51 -5.79 -1.83
C SER A 38 4.60 -4.98 -1.15
N PHE A 39 4.76 -3.75 -1.63
CA PHE A 39 5.62 -2.72 -1.06
C PHE A 39 4.78 -1.49 -0.73
N GLY A 40 5.11 -0.79 0.35
CA GLY A 40 4.39 0.42 0.70
C GLY A 40 4.34 0.74 2.18
N ASP A 41 3.23 1.35 2.56
CA ASP A 41 3.00 1.86 3.90
C ASP A 41 1.83 1.17 4.63
N SER A 42 1.23 1.86 5.60
CA SER A 42 0.13 1.37 6.45
C SER A 42 -1.05 0.85 5.65
N LEU A 43 -1.34 1.41 4.47
CA LEU A 43 -2.50 0.98 3.68
C LEU A 43 -2.31 -0.44 3.13
N SER A 44 -1.06 -0.92 3.02
CA SER A 44 -0.70 -2.24 2.50
C SER A 44 -0.07 -3.15 3.54
N ASP A 45 0.18 -2.66 4.76
CA ASP A 45 0.79 -3.41 5.86
C ASP A 45 -0.13 -4.54 6.34
N VAL A 46 0.40 -5.77 6.37
CA VAL A 46 -0.32 -7.02 6.71
C VAL A 46 0.07 -7.57 8.08
N GLY A 47 0.60 -6.73 8.97
CA GLY A 47 0.90 -7.10 10.34
C GLY A 47 2.38 -6.97 10.73
N THR A 48 3.15 -6.09 10.09
CA THR A 48 4.56 -5.82 10.44
C THR A 48 4.72 -5.49 11.93
N TYR A 49 3.77 -4.76 12.52
CA TYR A 49 3.79 -4.38 13.94
C TYR A 49 2.91 -5.27 14.83
N LYS A 50 2.37 -6.37 14.31
CA LYS A 50 1.52 -7.32 15.06
C LYS A 50 2.36 -8.24 15.95
N VAL A 51 3.07 -7.64 16.90
CA VAL A 51 3.99 -8.34 17.81
C VAL A 51 3.83 -7.86 19.25
N GLY A 52 4.31 -8.67 20.21
CA GLY A 52 4.41 -8.29 21.62
C GLY A 52 3.13 -7.69 22.20
N ALA A 53 3.25 -6.53 22.86
CA ALA A 53 2.13 -5.83 23.48
C ALA A 53 1.09 -5.32 22.46
N VAL A 54 1.50 -5.00 21.23
CA VAL A 54 0.58 -4.57 20.16
C VAL A 54 -0.34 -5.73 19.77
N ALA A 55 0.23 -6.92 19.53
CA ALA A 55 -0.55 -8.12 19.26
C ALA A 55 -1.43 -8.53 20.44
N ALA A 56 -0.93 -8.42 21.68
CA ALA A 56 -1.71 -8.75 22.87
C ALA A 56 -2.93 -7.84 23.05
N ALA A 57 -2.86 -6.59 22.58
CA ALA A 57 -3.98 -5.66 22.55
C ALA A 57 -4.94 -5.88 21.36
N GLY A 58 -4.70 -6.90 20.52
CA GLY A 58 -5.45 -7.16 19.30
C GLY A 58 -5.09 -6.23 18.14
N GLY A 59 -4.04 -5.42 18.27
CA GLY A 59 -3.59 -4.47 17.26
C GLY A 59 -2.61 -5.05 16.25
N GLY A 60 -2.07 -4.18 15.39
CA GLY A 60 -0.97 -4.48 14.48
C GLY A 60 -1.29 -4.33 13.01
N GLU A 61 -2.54 -3.98 12.67
CA GLU A 61 -2.97 -3.66 11.31
C GLU A 61 -3.58 -2.26 11.28
N PHE A 62 -3.33 -1.49 10.23
CA PHE A 62 -3.85 -0.12 10.09
C PHE A 62 -5.26 -0.12 9.49
N THR A 63 -6.14 -0.85 10.17
CA THR A 63 -7.57 -1.02 9.85
C THR A 63 -8.33 -1.22 11.16
N ILE A 64 -9.53 -1.82 11.11
CA ILE A 64 -10.31 -2.23 12.28
C ILE A 64 -9.69 -3.38 13.11
N ASN A 65 -8.40 -3.66 12.94
CA ASN A 65 -7.56 -4.58 13.72
C ASN A 65 -8.18 -5.99 13.92
N GLY A 66 -7.84 -6.94 13.04
CA GLY A 66 -8.32 -8.33 13.14
C GLY A 66 -9.79 -8.55 12.77
N ALA A 67 -10.57 -7.48 12.56
CA ALA A 67 -11.96 -7.54 12.12
C ALA A 67 -12.13 -7.30 10.60
N GLY A 68 -11.05 -7.09 9.85
CA GLY A 68 -11.11 -6.81 8.41
C GLY A 68 -9.81 -7.11 7.68
N LYS A 69 -9.89 -7.22 6.36
CA LYS A 69 -8.76 -7.38 5.45
C LYS A 69 -8.36 -6.02 4.87
N ASN A 70 -7.07 -5.75 4.76
CA ASN A 70 -6.60 -4.64 3.94
C ASN A 70 -6.78 -4.96 2.44
N TRP A 71 -6.57 -3.97 1.57
CA TRP A 71 -6.81 -4.15 0.13
C TRP A 71 -5.89 -5.21 -0.50
N THR A 72 -4.65 -5.38 -0.03
CA THR A 72 -3.73 -6.40 -0.55
C THR A 72 -4.17 -7.81 -0.18
N GLU A 73 -4.77 -8.01 0.99
CA GLU A 73 -5.36 -9.28 1.39
C GLU A 73 -6.63 -9.60 0.60
N LEU A 74 -7.41 -8.58 0.25
CA LEU A 74 -8.56 -8.72 -0.65
C LEU A 74 -8.12 -9.07 -2.08
N MET A 75 -7.06 -8.44 -2.58
CA MET A 75 -6.49 -8.75 -3.89
C MET A 75 -5.95 -10.18 -3.96
N ALA A 76 -5.22 -10.64 -2.93
CA ALA A 76 -4.74 -12.00 -2.88
C ALA A 76 -5.90 -13.01 -2.95
N ALA A 77 -6.97 -12.78 -2.18
CA ALA A 77 -8.16 -13.62 -2.20
C ALA A 77 -8.84 -13.62 -3.59
N GLN A 78 -8.99 -12.44 -4.20
CA GLN A 78 -9.61 -12.28 -5.52
C GLN A 78 -8.80 -12.97 -6.64
N LEU A 79 -7.47 -13.01 -6.49
CA LEU A 79 -6.56 -13.63 -7.45
C LEU A 79 -6.31 -15.12 -7.18
N GLY A 80 -6.91 -15.69 -6.12
CA GLY A 80 -6.69 -17.08 -5.74
C GLY A 80 -5.28 -17.37 -5.21
N LEU A 81 -4.63 -16.36 -4.64
CA LEU A 81 -3.29 -16.44 -4.08
C LEU A 81 -3.34 -16.69 -2.55
N PRO A 82 -2.27 -17.24 -1.96
CA PRO A 82 -2.16 -17.32 -0.50
C PRO A 82 -2.30 -15.94 0.15
N PRO A 83 -2.90 -15.86 1.35
CA PRO A 83 -2.90 -14.61 2.12
C PRO A 83 -1.47 -14.10 2.30
N PRO A 84 -1.22 -12.80 2.05
CA PRO A 84 0.10 -12.22 2.29
C PRO A 84 0.45 -12.28 3.78
N CYS A 85 1.74 -12.35 4.05
CA CYS A 85 2.29 -12.26 5.41
C CYS A 85 3.41 -11.23 5.44
N ALA A 86 3.69 -10.67 6.63
CA ALA A 86 4.69 -9.63 6.81
C ALA A 86 6.10 -10.21 6.61
N ALA A 87 6.88 -9.59 5.72
CA ALA A 87 8.26 -9.98 5.41
C ALA A 87 9.25 -9.57 6.50
N GLU A 88 8.86 -8.64 7.37
CA GLU A 88 9.62 -8.24 8.54
C GLU A 88 8.64 -7.92 9.67
N THR A 89 9.01 -8.19 10.92
CA THR A 89 8.23 -7.83 12.10
C THR A 89 9.12 -7.29 13.20
N GLY A 90 8.61 -6.39 14.02
CA GLY A 90 9.39 -5.84 15.14
C GLY A 90 8.86 -4.50 15.64
N LEU A 91 9.45 -4.02 16.73
CA LEU A 91 9.20 -2.69 17.30
C LEU A 91 10.53 -2.10 17.76
N VAL A 92 10.86 -0.90 17.29
CA VAL A 92 12.08 -0.20 17.70
C VAL A 92 11.92 0.43 19.08
N PRO A 93 13.02 0.61 19.85
CA PRO A 93 12.95 1.29 21.14
C PRO A 93 12.48 2.74 21.02
N ALA A 94 11.56 3.16 21.88
CA ALA A 94 11.11 4.54 22.01
C ALA A 94 11.14 5.00 23.47
N SER A 95 11.62 6.22 23.71
CA SER A 95 11.68 6.81 25.05
C SER A 95 10.34 7.41 25.42
N GLY A 96 9.83 7.10 26.62
CA GLY A 96 8.57 7.67 27.09
C GLY A 96 7.30 7.02 26.52
N ILE A 97 7.43 5.99 25.69
CA ILE A 97 6.29 5.18 25.23
C ILE A 97 6.29 3.86 26.02
N PRO A 98 5.21 3.51 26.74
CA PRO A 98 5.13 2.31 27.56
C PRO A 98 4.83 1.05 26.72
N ILE A 99 5.45 0.93 25.54
CA ILE A 99 5.37 -0.25 24.67
C ILE A 99 6.77 -0.85 24.60
N PRO A 100 6.99 -2.08 25.13
CA PRO A 100 8.30 -2.73 25.06
C PRO A 100 8.73 -2.93 23.61
N PRO A 101 10.02 -2.70 23.27
CA PRO A 101 10.54 -3.04 21.96
C PRO A 101 10.48 -4.55 21.74
N VAL A 102 10.39 -4.94 20.46
CA VAL A 102 10.43 -6.33 20.02
C VAL A 102 11.49 -6.44 18.94
N ALA A 103 12.38 -7.41 19.06
CA ALA A 103 13.49 -7.59 18.12
C ALA A 103 12.98 -7.66 16.67
N VAL A 104 13.62 -6.89 15.80
CA VAL A 104 13.35 -6.92 14.36
C VAL A 104 13.73 -8.29 13.81
N THR A 105 12.78 -8.94 13.16
CA THR A 105 12.91 -10.30 12.63
C THR A 105 12.42 -10.33 11.19
N ASP A 106 13.31 -10.68 10.28
CA ASP A 106 12.97 -10.97 8.89
C ASP A 106 12.25 -12.32 8.76
N ASN A 107 11.29 -12.37 7.84
CA ASN A 107 10.59 -13.59 7.44
C ASN A 107 10.78 -13.81 5.92
N PRO A 108 11.85 -14.49 5.50
CA PRO A 108 12.23 -14.63 4.09
C PRO A 108 11.28 -15.46 3.22
N VAL A 109 10.20 -16.03 3.76
CA VAL A 109 9.16 -16.69 2.94
C VAL A 109 7.99 -15.77 2.62
N CYS A 110 7.94 -14.61 3.27
CA CYS A 110 6.86 -13.64 3.16
C CYS A 110 7.21 -12.52 2.18
N THR A 111 6.21 -12.06 1.44
CA THR A 111 6.36 -11.07 0.37
C THR A 111 5.54 -9.79 0.57
N GLY A 112 4.96 -9.61 1.77
CA GLY A 112 4.34 -8.36 2.19
C GLY A 112 5.33 -7.49 2.95
N TYR A 113 5.99 -6.56 2.28
CA TYR A 113 7.05 -5.73 2.86
C TYR A 113 6.55 -4.40 3.41
N ALA A 114 5.29 -4.04 3.13
CA ALA A 114 4.74 -2.75 3.52
C ALA A 114 4.78 -2.54 5.04
N GLN A 115 5.23 -1.36 5.47
CA GLN A 115 5.31 -0.99 6.88
C GLN A 115 4.59 0.32 7.14
N GLY A 116 3.68 0.33 8.10
CA GLY A 116 3.02 1.56 8.53
C GLY A 116 4.02 2.67 8.85
N GLY A 117 3.79 3.86 8.31
CA GLY A 117 4.65 5.03 8.45
C GLY A 117 5.82 5.12 7.46
N ALA A 118 6.05 4.10 6.63
CA ALA A 118 7.12 4.10 5.64
C ALA A 118 6.97 5.23 4.61
N ARG A 119 8.09 5.90 4.33
CA ARG A 119 8.25 6.87 3.24
C ARG A 119 8.84 6.19 2.00
N VAL A 120 8.93 6.90 0.88
CA VAL A 120 9.51 6.33 -0.34
C VAL A 120 10.98 5.92 -0.13
N THR A 121 11.85 6.87 0.19
CA THR A 121 13.31 6.64 0.27
C THR A 121 13.94 6.98 1.61
N SER A 122 13.23 7.70 2.48
CA SER A 122 13.83 8.41 3.62
C SER A 122 13.41 7.85 4.97
N GLN A 123 14.29 7.97 5.96
CA GLN A 123 14.01 7.79 7.38
C GLN A 123 14.27 9.10 8.14
N PRO A 124 13.64 9.33 9.31
CA PRO A 124 12.58 8.50 9.89
C PRO A 124 11.26 8.61 9.11
N GLY A 125 10.46 7.54 9.15
CA GLY A 125 9.04 7.58 8.77
C GLY A 125 8.14 8.07 9.91
N ILE A 126 6.82 8.05 9.67
CA ILE A 126 5.84 8.45 10.69
C ILE A 126 5.78 7.40 11.79
N GLY A 127 6.07 7.80 13.04
CA GLY A 127 6.10 6.89 14.19
C GLY A 127 7.44 6.18 14.41
N ASN A 128 8.51 6.58 13.70
CA ASN A 128 9.89 6.10 13.93
C ASN A 128 10.75 7.21 14.56
N THR A 129 10.37 7.72 15.72
CA THR A 129 11.30 8.56 16.50
C THR A 129 11.22 8.19 17.97
N ALA A 130 12.32 8.38 18.68
CA ALA A 130 12.41 8.11 20.11
C ALA A 130 11.31 8.84 20.93
N ALA A 131 10.75 9.94 20.42
CA ALA A 131 9.68 10.70 21.07
C ALA A 131 8.28 10.44 20.48
N SER A 132 8.16 9.80 19.31
CA SER A 132 6.89 9.75 18.55
C SER A 132 6.43 8.35 18.13
N GLY A 133 7.21 7.28 18.34
CA GLY A 133 6.69 5.93 18.13
C GLY A 133 7.73 4.81 18.16
N VAL A 134 7.21 3.58 18.13
CA VAL A 134 7.95 2.31 18.18
C VAL A 134 8.01 1.61 16.81
N PHE A 135 7.60 2.28 15.74
CA PHE A 135 7.50 1.69 14.40
C PHE A 135 8.85 1.72 13.69
N MET A 136 9.15 0.69 12.90
CA MET A 136 10.40 0.55 12.14
C MET A 136 10.44 1.45 10.89
N THR A 137 9.28 1.59 10.24
CA THR A 137 9.02 2.45 9.06
C THR A 137 10.04 2.32 7.93
N GLU A 138 10.55 1.11 7.68
CA GLU A 138 11.53 0.89 6.62
C GLU A 138 11.04 1.47 5.29
N PRO A 139 11.82 2.35 4.64
CA PRO A 139 11.36 3.04 3.45
C PRO A 139 11.20 2.05 2.30
N VAL A 140 10.34 2.38 1.35
CA VAL A 140 10.00 1.49 0.22
C VAL A 140 11.22 1.07 -0.59
N VAL A 141 12.22 1.93 -0.74
CA VAL A 141 13.50 1.56 -1.35
C VAL A 141 14.19 0.39 -0.63
N THR A 142 14.17 0.38 0.71
CA THR A 142 14.73 -0.70 1.53
C THR A 142 13.87 -1.96 1.44
N GLN A 143 12.54 -1.80 1.42
CA GLN A 143 11.62 -2.92 1.24
C GLN A 143 11.88 -3.66 -0.10
N ILE A 144 12.06 -2.91 -1.19
CA ILE A 144 12.41 -3.47 -2.51
C ILE A 144 13.78 -4.14 -2.47
N ALA A 145 14.77 -3.51 -1.81
CA ALA A 145 16.10 -4.10 -1.65
C ALA A 145 16.05 -5.44 -0.88
N LYS A 146 15.27 -5.53 0.20
CA LYS A 146 15.05 -6.78 0.96
C LYS A 146 14.40 -7.86 0.10
N HIS A 147 13.40 -7.52 -0.72
CA HIS A 147 12.84 -8.48 -1.66
C HIS A 147 13.90 -9.00 -2.64
N ASN A 148 14.71 -8.11 -3.21
CA ASN A 148 15.79 -8.48 -4.14
C ASN A 148 16.93 -9.29 -3.47
N GLN A 149 17.02 -9.26 -2.14
CA GLN A 149 17.97 -10.06 -1.37
C GLN A 149 17.46 -11.48 -1.13
N TYR A 150 16.18 -11.62 -0.73
CA TYR A 150 15.59 -12.91 -0.38
C TYR A 150 14.95 -13.64 -1.56
N HIS A 151 14.58 -12.88 -2.60
CA HIS A 151 13.87 -13.36 -3.79
C HIS A 151 14.36 -12.61 -5.04
N GLY A 152 13.72 -12.93 -6.16
CA GLY A 152 13.81 -12.14 -7.39
C GLY A 152 12.47 -12.19 -8.11
N PHE A 153 12.32 -11.34 -9.12
CA PHE A 153 11.10 -11.28 -9.93
C PHE A 153 11.17 -12.32 -11.05
N SER A 154 10.19 -13.22 -11.10
CA SER A 154 10.06 -14.21 -12.18
C SER A 154 9.28 -13.66 -13.37
N GLY A 155 8.57 -12.55 -13.17
CA GLY A 155 7.64 -11.97 -14.13
C GLY A 155 6.28 -12.64 -14.16
N ASN A 156 6.01 -13.59 -13.26
CA ASN A 156 4.72 -14.27 -13.12
C ASN A 156 3.98 -13.86 -11.84
N GLU A 157 4.59 -13.04 -10.99
CA GLU A 157 3.97 -12.43 -9.81
C GLU A 157 3.29 -11.11 -10.16
N ILE A 158 2.28 -10.75 -9.37
CA ILE A 158 1.76 -9.38 -9.33
C ILE A 158 2.46 -8.59 -8.23
N VAL A 159 2.97 -7.41 -8.58
CA VAL A 159 3.66 -6.50 -7.66
C VAL A 159 2.77 -5.30 -7.40
N PHE A 160 2.45 -5.05 -6.13
CA PHE A 160 1.71 -3.90 -5.67
C PHE A 160 2.64 -2.89 -4.99
N VAL A 161 2.52 -1.62 -5.38
CA VAL A 161 3.29 -0.52 -4.79
C VAL A 161 2.32 0.60 -4.42
N LEU A 162 2.27 0.98 -3.14
CA LEU A 162 1.52 2.14 -2.65
C LEU A 162 2.39 2.91 -1.66
N ALA A 163 2.84 4.10 -2.03
CA ALA A 163 3.72 4.92 -1.21
C ALA A 163 3.57 6.41 -1.50
N GLY A 164 4.03 7.25 -0.57
CA GLY A 164 4.13 8.71 -0.72
C GLY A 164 3.26 9.50 0.25
N ALA A 165 2.21 8.89 0.84
CA ALA A 165 1.37 9.56 1.84
C ALA A 165 2.18 10.02 3.06
N ASN A 166 3.11 9.17 3.54
CA ASN A 166 3.98 9.53 4.67
C ASN A 166 5.01 10.61 4.33
N ASP A 167 5.41 10.76 3.06
CA ASP A 167 6.22 11.91 2.65
C ASP A 167 5.41 13.21 2.76
N VAL A 168 4.14 13.20 2.37
CA VAL A 168 3.23 14.33 2.59
C VAL A 168 3.07 14.63 4.08
N PHE A 169 2.76 13.64 4.91
CA PHE A 169 2.59 13.83 6.36
C PHE A 169 3.87 14.35 7.03
N TYR A 170 5.03 13.82 6.64
CA TYR A 170 6.31 14.26 7.17
C TYR A 170 6.60 15.72 6.79
N GLN A 171 6.34 16.09 5.54
CA GLN A 171 6.54 17.47 5.09
C GLN A 171 5.53 18.44 5.72
N LEU A 172 4.28 18.02 5.97
CA LEU A 172 3.31 18.82 6.72
C LEU A 172 3.79 19.10 8.16
N GLY A 173 4.30 18.08 8.85
CA GLY A 173 4.92 18.26 10.17
C GLY A 173 6.14 19.19 10.12
N SER A 174 6.95 19.08 9.07
CA SER A 174 8.11 19.96 8.85
C SER A 174 7.70 21.41 8.62
N VAL A 175 6.61 21.67 7.87
CA VAL A 175 6.06 23.01 7.68
C VAL A 175 5.55 23.59 9.00
N ALA A 176 4.86 22.79 9.80
CA ALA A 176 4.44 23.20 11.15
C ALA A 176 5.64 23.54 12.06
N ALA A 177 6.80 22.92 11.83
CA ALA A 177 8.06 23.22 12.50
C ALA A 177 8.89 24.35 11.85
N GLY A 178 8.35 25.03 10.81
CA GLY A 178 8.96 26.20 10.19
C GLY A 178 9.61 25.98 8.83
N LEU A 179 9.50 24.78 8.22
CA LEU A 179 9.96 24.56 6.85
C LEU A 179 9.10 25.40 5.87
N PRO A 180 9.69 26.11 4.88
CA PRO A 180 8.90 26.78 3.86
C PRO A 180 8.04 25.80 3.06
N ALA A 181 6.78 26.16 2.83
CA ALA A 181 5.83 25.30 2.10
C ALA A 181 6.33 24.92 0.69
N ALA A 182 7.03 25.83 0.00
CA ALA A 182 7.63 25.54 -1.31
C ALA A 182 8.69 24.43 -1.24
N SER A 183 9.49 24.40 -0.17
CA SER A 183 10.47 23.34 0.07
C SER A 183 9.78 22.00 0.37
N ALA A 184 8.70 22.02 1.15
CA ALA A 184 7.89 20.84 1.41
C ALA A 184 7.30 20.24 0.12
N VAL A 185 6.73 21.07 -0.76
CA VAL A 185 6.20 20.63 -2.06
C VAL A 185 7.31 20.04 -2.94
N ALA A 186 8.49 20.68 -2.98
CA ALA A 186 9.63 20.16 -3.73
C ALA A 186 10.08 18.79 -3.21
N ASN A 187 10.11 18.60 -1.88
CA ASN A 187 10.48 17.33 -1.26
C ASN A 187 9.47 16.21 -1.57
N VAL A 188 8.16 16.51 -1.56
CA VAL A 188 7.13 15.54 -2.00
C VAL A 188 7.31 15.19 -3.48
N GLY A 189 7.59 16.18 -4.33
CA GLY A 189 7.88 15.95 -5.75
C GLY A 189 9.14 15.10 -6.00
N GLN A 190 10.16 15.26 -5.15
CA GLN A 190 11.35 14.40 -5.20
C GLN A 190 11.01 12.97 -4.80
N ALA A 191 10.24 12.76 -3.72
CA ALA A 191 9.82 11.42 -3.30
C ALA A 191 9.03 10.69 -4.41
N ALA A 192 8.16 11.40 -5.14
CA ALA A 192 7.46 10.83 -6.30
C ALA A 192 8.44 10.45 -7.42
N SER A 193 9.43 11.28 -7.70
CA SER A 193 10.45 11.00 -8.72
C SER A 193 11.32 9.80 -8.34
N ASP A 194 11.69 9.69 -7.07
CA ASP A 194 12.45 8.57 -6.53
C ASP A 194 11.67 7.26 -6.65
N LEU A 195 10.37 7.27 -6.32
CA LEU A 195 9.51 6.09 -6.43
C LEU A 195 9.46 5.57 -7.88
N VAL A 196 9.31 6.47 -8.86
CA VAL A 196 9.34 6.11 -10.28
C VAL A 196 10.70 5.51 -10.67
N ASN A 197 11.80 6.10 -10.19
CA ASN A 197 13.14 5.57 -10.44
C ASN A 197 13.32 4.17 -9.85
N ASP A 198 12.89 3.95 -8.60
CA ASP A 198 12.99 2.65 -7.93
C ASP A 198 12.14 1.58 -8.63
N ILE A 199 10.91 1.90 -9.04
CA ILE A 199 10.07 0.97 -9.81
C ILE A 199 10.76 0.59 -11.12
N ASN A 200 11.30 1.55 -11.86
CA ASN A 200 11.94 1.28 -13.14
C ASN A 200 13.23 0.45 -12.97
N THR A 201 14.09 0.83 -12.02
CA THR A 201 15.45 0.27 -11.90
C THR A 201 15.54 -0.94 -11.01
N GLN A 202 14.65 -1.08 -10.01
CA GLN A 202 14.73 -2.12 -9.00
C GLN A 202 13.61 -3.16 -9.07
N ILE A 203 12.52 -2.87 -9.79
CA ILE A 203 11.39 -3.81 -9.99
C ILE A 203 11.34 -4.25 -11.45
N LEU A 204 11.09 -3.33 -12.38
CA LEU A 204 10.91 -3.65 -13.81
C LEU A 204 12.19 -4.16 -14.46
N ALA A 205 13.31 -3.44 -14.30
CA ALA A 205 14.61 -3.86 -14.84
C ALA A 205 15.12 -5.19 -14.23
N ARG A 206 14.51 -5.66 -13.13
CA ARG A 206 14.85 -6.92 -12.46
C ARG A 206 13.90 -8.07 -12.76
N GLY A 207 12.97 -7.90 -13.70
CA GLY A 207 12.17 -9.00 -14.28
C GLY A 207 10.68 -8.96 -13.97
N ALA A 208 10.20 -8.04 -13.12
CA ALA A 208 8.78 -7.90 -12.87
C ALA A 208 8.05 -7.45 -14.15
N LYS A 209 6.90 -8.07 -14.44
CA LYS A 209 6.07 -7.74 -15.62
C LYS A 209 4.73 -7.12 -15.29
N TYR A 210 4.21 -7.41 -14.10
CA TYR A 210 2.89 -6.97 -13.67
C TYR A 210 3.02 -6.12 -12.41
N VAL A 211 3.20 -4.81 -12.61
CA VAL A 211 3.36 -3.84 -11.53
C VAL A 211 2.14 -2.93 -11.50
N THR A 212 1.46 -2.88 -10.37
CA THR A 212 0.37 -1.95 -10.09
C THR A 212 0.87 -0.92 -9.09
N VAL A 213 0.90 0.34 -9.52
CA VAL A 213 1.27 1.48 -8.70
C VAL A 213 -0.01 2.22 -8.32
N VAL A 214 -0.30 2.28 -7.03
CA VAL A 214 -1.47 2.97 -6.51
C VAL A 214 -1.07 4.40 -6.14
N ASN A 215 -1.79 5.37 -6.69
CA ASN A 215 -1.55 6.79 -6.41
C ASN A 215 -1.86 7.09 -4.93
N VAL A 216 -1.26 8.17 -4.42
CA VAL A 216 -1.63 8.74 -3.11
C VAL A 216 -3.13 9.05 -3.13
N PRO A 217 -3.92 8.53 -2.16
CA PRO A 217 -5.35 8.83 -2.05
C PRO A 217 -5.63 10.32 -1.80
N ASP A 218 -6.84 10.75 -2.14
CA ASP A 218 -7.41 12.08 -1.81
C ASP A 218 -7.77 12.16 -0.31
#